data_AF-A0A162L1N2-F1
#
_entry.id   AF-A0A162L1N2-F1
#
_cell.length_a   1.000
_cell.length_b   1.000
_cell.length_c   1.000
_cell.angle_alpha   90.00
_cell.angle_beta   90.00
_cell.angle_gamma   90.00
#
_symmetry.space_group_name_H-M   'P 1'
#
loop_
_entity.id
_entity.type
_entity.pdbx_description
1 polymer ?
#
loop_
_entity_poly.entity_id
_entity_poly.type
_entity_poly.pdbx_seq_one_letter_code
_entity_poly.pdbx_strand_id
1 'polypeptide(L)'
;MDFYLMKKLKIIRRKVTFYKRNSTFAVCPFIKIHYRHLMNIQIEKLEKLMNAMNKDIVRQEKQFTLEELSKYNGAGGSPAYVAVNGIVYDVSLSPVWGGGTHFGLYAGKDLTLQFKACHGGETKILNGLPKVGELRI
;
A
#
# COMPACT_ATOMS: atom_id res chain seq x y z
N MET A 1 -1.44 7.61 6.59
CA MET A 1 -0.26 7.91 5.73
C MET A 1 1.00 7.58 6.53
N ASP A 2 1.84 6.65 6.07
CA ASP A 2 2.99 6.15 6.86
C ASP A 2 4.10 7.21 7.06
N PHE A 3 4.78 7.18 8.20
CA PHE A 3 5.82 8.13 8.63
C PHE A 3 6.95 8.28 7.60
N TYR A 4 7.36 7.18 7.00
CA TYR A 4 8.39 7.16 5.95
C TYR A 4 7.97 7.99 4.73
N LEU A 5 6.70 7.89 4.35
CA LEU A 5 6.11 8.59 3.22
C LEU A 5 6.03 10.10 3.48
N MET A 6 5.59 10.48 4.68
CA MET A 6 5.58 11.88 5.12
C MET A 6 6.99 12.49 5.07
N LYS A 7 8.01 11.74 5.49
CA LYS A 7 9.41 12.17 5.43
C LYS A 7 9.86 12.41 3.99
N LYS A 8 9.55 11.49 3.06
CA LYS A 8 9.85 11.65 1.62
C LYS A 8 9.17 12.88 1.02
N LEU A 9 7.87 13.06 1.27
CA LEU A 9 7.10 14.23 0.78
C LEU A 9 7.69 15.54 1.29
N LYS A 10 8.07 15.60 2.58
CA LYS A 10 8.71 16.77 3.18
C LYS A 10 10.05 17.11 2.52
N ILE A 11 10.86 16.10 2.21
CA ILE A 11 12.14 16.27 1.52
C ILE A 11 11.92 16.81 0.10
N ILE A 12 11.01 16.20 -0.67
CA ILE A 12 10.69 16.62 -2.04
C ILE A 12 10.20 18.07 -2.03
N ARG A 13 9.24 18.40 -1.15
CA ARG A 13 8.71 19.76 -1.00
C ARG A 13 9.81 20.78 -0.71
N ARG A 14 10.72 20.49 0.23
CA ARG A 14 11.86 21.37 0.54
C ARG A 14 12.75 21.62 -0.68
N LYS A 15 13.06 20.58 -1.46
CA LYS A 15 13.86 20.70 -2.67
C LYS A 15 13.15 21.51 -3.76
N VAL A 16 11.86 21.26 -4.00
CA VAL A 16 11.05 22.05 -4.94
C VAL A 16 11.05 23.52 -4.56
N THR A 17 10.80 23.85 -3.28
CA THR A 17 10.85 25.22 -2.79
C THR A 17 12.23 25.85 -2.99
N PHE A 18 13.30 25.11 -2.68
CA PHE A 18 14.67 25.58 -2.87
C PHE A 18 14.98 25.87 -4.35
N TYR A 19 14.68 24.94 -5.26
CA TYR A 19 14.96 25.12 -6.69
C TYR A 19 14.10 26.22 -7.31
N LYS A 20 12.83 26.32 -6.93
CA LYS A 20 11.94 27.42 -7.33
C LYS A 20 12.53 28.77 -6.92
N ARG A 21 12.90 28.90 -5.64
CA ARG A 21 13.49 30.14 -5.09
C ARG A 21 14.76 30.52 -5.85
N ASN A 22 15.72 29.61 -5.99
CA ASN A 22 16.97 29.90 -6.68
C ASN A 22 16.76 30.20 -8.17
N SER A 23 15.81 29.54 -8.85
CA SER A 23 15.44 29.90 -10.23
C SER A 23 14.84 31.31 -10.33
N THR A 24 14.10 31.78 -9.33
CA THR A 24 13.52 33.13 -9.33
C THR A 24 14.60 34.21 -9.19
N PHE A 25 15.59 33.98 -8.32
CA PHE A 25 16.64 34.95 -8.04
C PHE A 25 17.88 34.83 -8.94
N ALA A 26 17.97 33.77 -9.77
CA ALA A 26 19.07 33.61 -10.72
C ALA A 26 19.01 34.64 -11.86
N VAL A 27 20.05 35.45 -11.96
CA VAL A 27 20.23 36.44 -13.04
C VAL A 27 20.65 35.77 -14.35
N CYS A 28 21.57 34.80 -14.28
CA CYS A 28 22.06 34.08 -15.45
C CYS A 28 21.00 33.10 -16.01
N PRO A 29 20.65 33.18 -17.31
CA PRO A 29 19.68 32.27 -17.93
C PRO A 29 20.03 30.78 -17.80
N PHE A 30 21.31 30.43 -17.90
CA PHE A 30 21.77 29.03 -17.77
C PHE A 30 21.50 28.48 -16.37
N ILE A 31 21.78 29.26 -15.33
CA ILE A 31 21.53 28.89 -13.93
C ILE A 31 20.02 28.75 -13.68
N LYS A 32 19.22 29.65 -14.28
CA LYS A 32 17.76 29.58 -14.21
C LYS A 32 17.21 28.30 -14.82
N ILE A 33 17.69 27.92 -16.01
CA ILE A 33 17.31 26.68 -16.68
C ILE A 33 17.72 25.46 -15.85
N HIS A 34 18.94 25.46 -15.30
CA HIS A 34 19.42 24.38 -14.44
C HIS A 34 18.50 24.14 -13.23
N TYR A 35 18.14 25.19 -12.49
CA TYR A 35 17.23 25.04 -11.34
C TYR A 35 15.82 24.62 -11.73
N ARG A 36 15.29 25.10 -12.87
CA ARG A 36 14.00 24.62 -13.40
C ARG A 36 14.06 23.12 -13.72
N HIS A 37 15.13 22.66 -14.34
CA HIS A 37 15.33 21.24 -14.63
C HIS A 37 15.36 20.40 -13.34
N LEU A 38 16.14 20.82 -12.33
CA LEU A 38 16.19 20.14 -11.04
C LEU A 38 14.83 20.12 -10.33
N MET A 39 14.05 21.20 -10.45
CA MET A 39 12.69 21.29 -9.93
C MET A 39 11.77 20.28 -10.62
N ASN A 40 11.81 20.20 -11.96
CA ASN A 40 11.02 19.23 -12.73
C ASN A 40 11.33 17.79 -12.33
N ILE A 41 12.61 17.44 -12.12
CA ILE A 41 13.00 16.13 -11.59
C ILE A 41 12.33 15.83 -10.23
N GLN A 42 12.20 16.82 -9.35
CA GLN A 42 11.51 16.60 -8.07
C GLN A 42 9.99 16.46 -8.25
N ILE A 43 9.40 17.18 -9.21
CA ILE A 43 7.97 17.07 -9.54
C ILE A 43 7.67 15.68 -10.09
N GLU A 44 8.46 15.17 -11.03
CA GLU A 44 8.32 13.78 -11.54
C GLU A 44 8.43 12.74 -10.41
N LYS A 45 9.34 12.95 -9.46
CA LYS A 45 9.45 12.09 -8.27
C LYS A 45 8.20 12.17 -7.39
N LEU A 46 7.59 13.35 -7.27
CA LEU A 46 6.33 13.53 -6.54
C LEU A 46 5.19 12.78 -7.23
N GLU A 47 5.06 12.93 -8.55
CA GLU A 47 4.02 12.26 -9.34
C GLU A 47 4.11 10.73 -9.23
N LYS A 48 5.32 10.17 -9.38
CA LYS A 48 5.54 8.72 -9.20
C LYS A 48 5.13 8.24 -7.81
N LEU A 49 5.43 9.04 -6.79
CA LEU A 49 5.12 8.72 -5.40
C LEU A 49 3.60 8.83 -5.15
N MET A 50 2.94 9.85 -5.68
CA MET A 50 1.49 10.01 -5.63
C MET A 50 0.75 8.88 -6.36
N ASN A 51 1.25 8.45 -7.53
CA ASN A 51 0.65 7.34 -8.27
C ASN A 51 0.75 6.01 -7.51
N ALA A 52 1.90 5.75 -6.87
CA ALA A 52 2.04 4.58 -5.99
C ALA A 52 1.06 4.65 -4.81
N MET A 53 0.95 5.80 -4.15
CA MET A 53 -0.01 6.01 -3.06
C MET A 53 -1.45 5.80 -3.50
N ASN A 54 -1.85 6.37 -4.63
CA ASN A 54 -3.20 6.23 -5.17
C ASN A 54 -3.49 4.76 -5.48
N LYS A 55 -2.52 4.02 -6.03
CA LYS A 55 -2.69 2.58 -6.27
C LYS A 55 -2.91 1.80 -4.98
N ASP A 56 -2.18 2.12 -3.92
CA ASP A 56 -2.34 1.46 -2.61
C ASP A 56 -3.69 1.82 -1.95
N ILE A 57 -4.13 3.07 -2.07
CA ILE A 57 -5.44 3.53 -1.60
C ILE A 57 -6.55 2.79 -2.34
N VAL A 58 -6.50 2.76 -3.68
CA VAL A 58 -7.49 2.03 -4.50
C VAL A 58 -7.50 0.54 -4.16
N ARG A 59 -6.33 -0.05 -3.88
CA ARG A 59 -6.25 -1.44 -3.40
C ARG A 59 -6.97 -1.58 -2.05
N GLN A 60 -6.74 -0.70 -1.08
CA GLN A 60 -7.36 -0.75 0.25
C GLN A 60 -8.87 -0.47 0.25
N GLU A 61 -9.36 0.35 -0.67
CA GLU A 61 -10.79 0.68 -0.79
C GLU A 61 -11.59 -0.35 -1.59
N LYS A 62 -10.91 -1.38 -2.15
CA LYS A 62 -11.58 -2.42 -2.92
C LYS A 62 -12.57 -3.20 -2.05
N GLN A 63 -13.81 -3.30 -2.50
CA GLN A 63 -14.82 -4.15 -1.91
C GLN A 63 -14.79 -5.52 -2.57
N PHE A 64 -14.95 -6.58 -1.77
CA PHE A 64 -14.99 -7.96 -2.22
C PHE A 64 -16.33 -8.58 -1.83
N THR A 65 -16.93 -9.36 -2.73
CA THR A 65 -17.89 -10.39 -2.31
C THR A 65 -17.16 -11.66 -1.85
N LEU A 66 -17.88 -12.60 -1.23
CA LEU A 66 -17.31 -13.90 -0.88
C LEU A 66 -16.84 -14.67 -2.12
N GLU A 67 -17.60 -14.62 -3.21
CA GLU A 67 -17.23 -15.24 -4.48
C GLU A 67 -15.97 -14.62 -5.08
N GLU A 68 -15.84 -13.29 -5.03
CA GLU A 68 -14.63 -12.62 -5.47
C GLU A 68 -13.44 -12.97 -4.60
N LEU A 69 -13.60 -12.98 -3.26
CA LEU A 69 -12.56 -13.36 -2.32
C LEU A 69 -12.08 -14.80 -2.57
N SER A 70 -12.98 -15.73 -2.89
CA SER A 70 -12.65 -17.14 -3.14
C SER A 70 -11.64 -17.38 -4.27
N LYS A 71 -11.51 -16.42 -5.19
CA LYS A 71 -10.54 -16.48 -6.30
C LYS A 71 -9.10 -16.23 -5.84
N TYR A 72 -8.92 -15.65 -4.65
CA TYR A 72 -7.63 -15.33 -4.05
C TYR A 72 -7.24 -16.38 -3.01
N ASN A 73 -7.12 -17.63 -3.46
CA ASN A 73 -6.89 -18.79 -2.61
C ASN A 73 -5.43 -19.27 -2.57
N GLY A 74 -4.51 -18.57 -3.23
CA GLY A 74 -3.09 -18.97 -3.31
C GLY A 74 -2.77 -20.05 -4.35
N ALA A 75 -3.76 -20.60 -5.05
CA ALA A 75 -3.56 -21.67 -6.03
C ALA A 75 -3.27 -21.13 -7.44
N GLY A 76 -2.50 -21.88 -8.23
CA GLY A 76 -2.27 -21.55 -9.65
C GLY A 76 -1.56 -20.21 -9.88
N GLY A 77 -0.82 -19.70 -8.89
CA GLY A 77 -0.17 -18.39 -8.95
C GLY A 77 -1.06 -17.21 -8.55
N SER A 78 -2.33 -17.46 -8.20
CA SER A 78 -3.19 -16.44 -7.60
C SER A 78 -2.67 -16.02 -6.22
N PRO A 79 -2.84 -14.74 -5.81
CA PRO A 79 -2.58 -14.32 -4.43
C PRO A 79 -3.44 -15.10 -3.42
N ALA A 80 -2.99 -15.16 -2.17
CA ALA A 80 -3.73 -15.74 -1.05
C ALA A 80 -4.24 -14.63 -0.15
N TYR A 81 -5.56 -14.42 -0.10
CA TYR A 81 -6.22 -13.40 0.73
C TYR A 81 -7.16 -14.04 1.76
N VAL A 82 -7.36 -13.39 2.90
CA VAL A 82 -8.33 -13.81 3.92
C VAL A 82 -9.10 -12.60 4.44
N ALA A 83 -10.38 -12.77 4.75
CA ALA A 83 -11.14 -11.75 5.46
C ALA A 83 -11.16 -12.04 6.97
N VAL A 84 -10.96 -11.00 7.78
CA VAL A 84 -11.13 -11.05 9.24
C VAL A 84 -11.78 -9.74 9.68
N ASN A 85 -12.94 -9.85 10.36
CA ASN A 85 -13.76 -8.73 10.79
C ASN A 85 -14.09 -7.74 9.65
N GLY A 86 -14.45 -8.28 8.48
CA GLY A 86 -14.80 -7.46 7.31
C GLY A 86 -13.61 -6.83 6.58
N ILE A 87 -12.36 -7.01 7.03
CA ILE A 87 -11.17 -6.49 6.34
C ILE A 87 -10.48 -7.64 5.60
N VAL A 88 -10.13 -7.43 4.34
CA VAL A 88 -9.39 -8.39 3.51
C VAL A 88 -7.88 -8.12 3.62
N TYR A 89 -7.13 -9.14 4.02
CA TYR A 89 -5.68 -9.11 4.19
C TYR A 89 -5.00 -10.00 3.15
N ASP A 90 -3.87 -9.52 2.63
CA ASP A 90 -2.98 -10.30 1.77
C ASP A 90 -2.00 -11.10 2.63
N VAL A 91 -2.13 -12.43 2.56
CA VAL A 91 -1.27 -13.37 3.29
C VAL A 91 -0.28 -14.08 2.37
N SER A 92 -0.18 -13.68 1.10
CA SER A 92 0.63 -14.38 0.08
C SER A 92 2.11 -14.48 0.45
N LEU A 93 2.65 -13.46 1.12
CA LEU A 93 4.05 -13.39 1.54
C LEU A 93 4.26 -13.74 3.01
N SER A 94 3.20 -14.18 3.71
CA SER A 94 3.29 -14.58 5.11
C SER A 94 3.81 -16.02 5.19
N PRO A 95 4.95 -16.28 5.86
CA PRO A 95 5.52 -17.64 5.96
C PRO A 95 4.57 -18.66 6.59
N VAL A 96 3.74 -18.23 7.54
CA VAL A 96 2.76 -19.10 8.22
C VAL A 96 1.55 -19.45 7.34
N TRP A 97 1.42 -18.84 6.16
CA TRP A 97 0.38 -19.05 5.16
C TRP A 97 0.91 -19.75 3.89
N GLY A 98 2.03 -20.48 4.01
CA GLY A 98 2.66 -21.21 2.90
C GLY A 98 1.65 -22.06 2.12
N GLY A 99 1.66 -21.93 0.79
CA GLY A 99 0.72 -22.61 -0.10
C GLY A 99 -0.74 -22.12 0.01
N GLY A 100 -0.99 -20.97 0.64
CA GLY A 100 -2.35 -20.45 0.85
C GLY A 100 -3.09 -21.14 2.00
N THR A 101 -2.37 -21.79 2.92
CA THR A 101 -2.98 -22.55 4.02
C THR A 101 -2.38 -22.22 5.38
N HIS A 102 -3.19 -22.36 6.44
CA HIS A 102 -2.75 -22.18 7.82
C HIS A 102 -3.56 -23.10 8.76
N PHE A 103 -2.92 -24.11 9.35
CA PHE A 103 -3.57 -25.09 10.25
C PHE A 103 -4.90 -25.66 9.72
N GLY A 104 -4.93 -26.10 8.46
CA GLY A 104 -6.14 -26.66 7.83
C GLY A 104 -7.17 -25.63 7.35
N LEU A 105 -6.90 -24.34 7.57
CA LEU A 105 -7.62 -23.24 6.94
C LEU A 105 -7.03 -22.94 5.56
N TYR A 106 -7.87 -22.43 4.68
CA TYR A 106 -7.53 -22.09 3.30
C TYR A 106 -7.84 -20.63 3.04
N ALA A 107 -6.97 -19.98 2.27
CA ALA A 107 -7.19 -18.64 1.76
C ALA A 107 -8.41 -18.58 0.82
N GLY A 108 -8.87 -17.37 0.55
CA GLY A 108 -10.08 -17.07 -0.21
C GLY A 108 -11.37 -17.14 0.61
N LYS A 109 -11.29 -16.97 1.94
CA LYS A 109 -12.44 -17.12 2.85
C LYS A 109 -12.49 -16.02 3.89
N ASP A 110 -13.70 -15.79 4.41
CA ASP A 110 -13.88 -15.12 5.70
C ASP A 110 -13.55 -16.10 6.83
N LEU A 111 -12.49 -15.77 7.58
CA LEU A 111 -11.96 -16.56 8.68
C LEU A 111 -12.15 -15.86 10.02
N THR A 112 -13.10 -14.93 10.11
CA THR A 112 -13.38 -14.16 11.32
C THR A 112 -13.61 -15.04 12.55
N LEU A 113 -14.42 -16.09 12.42
CA LEU A 113 -14.74 -17.00 13.53
C LEU A 113 -13.53 -17.82 13.97
N GLN A 114 -12.78 -18.34 13.00
CA GLN A 114 -11.58 -19.16 13.23
C GLN A 114 -10.47 -18.32 13.86
N PHE A 115 -10.27 -17.09 13.37
CA PHE A 115 -9.35 -16.14 13.96
C PHE A 115 -9.74 -15.81 15.41
N LYS A 116 -11.02 -15.55 15.69
CA LYS A 116 -11.51 -15.29 17.04
C LYS A 116 -11.28 -16.49 17.97
N ALA A 117 -11.51 -17.72 17.49
CA ALA A 117 -11.33 -18.93 18.26
C ALA A 117 -9.86 -19.19 18.62
N CYS A 118 -8.93 -19.03 17.67
CA CYS A 118 -7.51 -19.33 17.88
C CYS A 118 -6.72 -18.20 18.52
N HIS A 119 -7.12 -16.95 18.30
CA HIS A 119 -6.34 -15.76 18.71
C HIS A 119 -7.10 -14.84 19.66
N GLY A 120 -8.27 -15.24 20.17
CA GLY A 120 -9.09 -14.42 21.07
C GLY A 120 -9.56 -13.10 20.45
N GLY A 121 -9.44 -12.94 19.12
CA GLY A 121 -9.71 -11.68 18.43
C GLY A 121 -8.57 -10.65 18.53
N GLU A 122 -7.34 -11.04 18.90
CA GLU A 122 -6.20 -10.14 19.01
C GLU A 122 -5.74 -9.61 17.64
N THR A 123 -6.31 -8.50 17.20
CA THR A 123 -6.06 -7.89 15.87
C THR A 123 -4.63 -7.44 15.65
N LYS A 124 -3.81 -7.29 16.70
CA LYS A 124 -2.38 -6.94 16.58
C LYS A 124 -1.59 -7.94 15.73
N ILE A 125 -2.03 -9.21 15.70
CA ILE A 125 -1.44 -10.27 14.89
C ILE A 125 -1.55 -9.94 13.38
N LEU A 126 -2.56 -9.16 12.99
CA LEU A 126 -2.81 -8.77 11.61
C LEU A 126 -2.06 -7.50 11.18
N ASN A 127 -1.44 -6.76 12.12
CA ASN A 127 -0.85 -5.43 11.83
C ASN A 127 0.28 -5.47 10.78
N GLY A 128 0.97 -6.61 10.65
CA GLY A 128 2.03 -6.81 9.66
C GLY A 128 1.53 -7.19 8.27
N LEU A 129 0.25 -7.52 8.12
CA LEU A 129 -0.32 -7.97 6.86
C LEU A 129 -0.85 -6.78 6.04
N PRO A 130 -0.56 -6.72 4.72
CA PRO A 130 -1.15 -5.71 3.87
C PRO A 130 -2.68 -5.81 3.85
N LYS A 131 -3.36 -4.71 4.14
CA LYS A 131 -4.80 -4.56 3.91
C LYS A 131 -5.03 -4.31 2.43
N VAL A 132 -5.97 -5.03 1.83
CA VAL A 132 -6.19 -5.03 0.37
C VAL A 132 -7.65 -4.89 0.00
N GLY A 133 -8.50 -4.55 0.97
CA GLY A 133 -9.91 -4.30 0.75
C GLY A 133 -10.75 -4.55 1.99
N GLU A 134 -12.05 -4.50 1.77
CA GLU A 134 -13.10 -4.86 2.73
C GLU A 134 -14.02 -5.90 2.11
N LEU A 135 -14.58 -6.76 2.96
CA LEU A 135 -15.58 -7.74 2.57
C LEU A 135 -16.96 -7.09 2.67
N ARG A 136 -17.67 -7.06 1.55
CA ARG A 136 -19.06 -6.60 1.49
C ARG A 136 -19.95 -7.67 2.13
N ILE A 137 -20.64 -7.28 3.19
CA ILE A 137 -21.64 -8.09 3.91
C ILE A 137 -23.00 -7.94 3.23
#